data_AF-A0A199AWQ6-F1
#
_entry.id   AF-A0A199AWQ6-F1
#
_cell.length_a   1.000
_cell.length_b   1.000
_cell.length_c   1.000
_cell.angle_alpha   90.00
_cell.angle_beta   90.00
_cell.angle_gamma   90.00
#
_symmetry.space_group_name_H-M   'P 1'
#
loop_
_entity.id
_entity.type
_entity.pdbx_description
1 polymer ?
#
loop_
_entity_poly.entity_id
_entity_poly.type
_entity_poly.pdbx_seq_one_letter_code
_entity_poly.pdbx_strand_id
1 'polypeptide(L)'
;MNFSVEAVREDDYRADEITVEITPEPRFAASDLLWQLTIRILISIDPPEQGWDRYGDIYSNIADPGAWAKRREALATLVAAGDLALSEPGSMSHYTHREHLAGKTINGEAVRALCGPFFVPRQDHHSLPLCPKCAERYAAL
;
A
#
# COMPACT_ATOMS: atom_id res chain seq x y z
N MET A 1 -10.48 6.89 14.02
CA MET A 1 -9.19 6.52 13.42
C MET A 1 -8.12 6.85 14.43
N ASN A 2 -7.31 5.87 14.79
CA ASN A 2 -6.10 6.07 15.58
C ASN A 2 -4.90 5.76 14.69
N PHE A 3 -3.80 6.48 14.85
CA PHE A 3 -2.54 6.15 14.19
C PHE A 3 -1.37 6.36 15.15
N SER A 4 -0.34 5.53 15.03
CA SER A 4 0.91 5.61 15.80
C SER A 4 2.10 5.42 14.88
N VAL A 5 3.22 6.06 15.22
CA VAL A 5 4.51 5.86 14.57
C VAL A 5 5.53 5.54 15.66
N GLU A 6 6.22 4.42 15.51
CA GLU A 6 7.17 3.88 16.49
C GLU A 6 8.53 3.68 15.84
N ALA A 7 9.59 4.08 16.55
CA ALA A 7 10.97 3.87 16.10
C ALA A 7 11.50 2.57 16.70
N VAL A 8 11.76 1.57 15.87
CA VAL A 8 12.39 0.30 16.28
C VAL A 8 13.90 0.40 16.10
N ARG A 9 14.64 0.15 17.19
CA ARG A 9 16.10 0.34 17.27
C ARG A 9 16.73 -0.83 18.01
N GLU A 10 16.95 -1.92 17.29
CA GLU A 10 17.64 -3.12 17.76
C GLU A 10 19.04 -3.21 17.11
N ASP A 11 19.90 -4.11 17.59
CA ASP A 11 21.33 -4.14 17.23
C ASP A 11 21.57 -4.40 15.72
N ASP A 12 20.72 -5.19 15.07
CA ASP A 12 20.79 -5.52 13.64
C ASP A 12 19.57 -5.06 12.83
N TYR A 13 18.58 -4.46 13.50
CA TYR A 13 17.33 -4.05 12.88
C TYR A 13 16.93 -2.61 13.28
N ARG A 14 16.81 -1.75 12.26
CA ARG A 14 16.41 -0.36 12.44
C ARG A 14 15.35 -0.01 11.42
N ALA A 15 14.17 0.30 11.92
CA ALA A 15 13.02 0.68 11.10
C ALA A 15 12.15 1.68 11.85
N ASP A 16 11.33 2.43 11.13
CA ASP A 16 10.22 3.14 11.72
C ASP A 16 8.91 2.52 11.25
N GLU A 17 8.06 2.14 12.18
CA GLU A 17 6.82 1.43 11.92
C GLU A 17 5.63 2.36 12.13
N ILE A 18 4.68 2.35 11.21
CA ILE A 18 3.41 3.06 11.33
C ILE A 18 2.28 2.05 11.45
N THR A 19 1.33 2.33 12.34
CA THR A 19 0.07 1.58 12.45
C THR A 19 -1.10 2.54 12.38
N VAL A 20 -2.12 2.18 11.60
CA VAL A 20 -3.35 2.94 11.40
C VAL A 20 -4.52 2.02 11.67
N GLU A 21 -5.33 2.34 12.68
CA GLU A 21 -6.55 1.62 13.02
C GLU A 21 -7.78 2.45 12.63
N ILE A 22 -8.65 1.86 11.82
CA ILE A 22 -9.87 2.51 11.33
C ILE A 22 -11.08 1.83 11.96
N THR A 23 -11.66 2.45 12.99
CA THR A 23 -12.96 2.02 13.54
C THR A 23 -14.10 2.69 12.78
N PRO A 24 -14.91 1.96 11.98
CA PRO A 24 -16.02 2.55 11.25
C PRO A 24 -17.25 2.74 12.15
N GLU A 25 -18.08 3.72 11.78
CA GLU A 25 -19.46 3.77 12.28
C GLU A 25 -20.23 2.52 11.81
N PRO A 26 -21.03 1.85 12.67
CA PRO A 26 -21.67 0.58 12.33
C PRO A 26 -22.48 0.60 11.02
N ARG A 27 -23.13 1.73 10.70
CA ARG A 27 -23.91 1.92 9.47
C ARG A 27 -23.08 1.90 8.17
N PHE A 28 -21.77 2.11 8.27
CA PHE A 28 -20.84 2.10 7.13
C PHE A 28 -19.89 0.91 7.16
N ALA A 29 -20.00 0.02 8.16
CA ALA A 29 -19.18 -1.17 8.24
C ALA A 29 -19.32 -2.00 6.96
N ALA A 30 -18.20 -2.44 6.41
CA ALA A 30 -18.10 -3.19 5.15
C ALA A 30 -18.71 -2.50 3.90
N SER A 31 -18.93 -1.18 3.94
CA SER A 31 -19.41 -0.43 2.77
C SER A 31 -18.28 0.00 1.83
N ASP A 32 -18.60 0.16 0.55
CA ASP A 32 -17.67 0.75 -0.43
C ASP A 32 -17.25 2.18 -0.03
N LEU A 33 -18.14 2.93 0.62
CA LEU A 33 -17.82 4.27 1.12
C LEU A 33 -16.71 4.23 2.17
N LEU A 34 -16.78 3.27 3.10
CA LEU A 34 -15.71 3.04 4.07
C LEU A 34 -14.41 2.68 3.35
N TRP A 35 -14.47 1.81 2.34
CA TRP A 35 -13.29 1.43 1.58
C TRP A 35 -12.63 2.62 0.88
N GLN A 36 -13.42 3.48 0.21
CA GLN A 36 -12.91 4.70 -0.44
C GLN A 36 -12.26 5.66 0.57
N LEU A 37 -12.89 5.83 1.74
CA LEU A 37 -12.32 6.67 2.81
C LEU A 37 -11.01 6.08 3.34
N THR A 38 -10.97 4.77 3.57
CA THR A 38 -9.76 4.06 3.99
C THR A 38 -8.62 4.27 2.99
N ILE A 39 -8.85 4.06 1.70
CA ILE A 39 -7.83 4.28 0.67
C ILE A 39 -7.36 5.74 0.66
N ARG A 40 -8.28 6.71 0.79
CA ARG A 40 -7.91 8.13 0.87
C ARG A 40 -7.06 8.46 2.10
N ILE A 41 -7.34 7.83 3.25
CA ILE A 41 -6.54 7.95 4.47
C ILE A 41 -5.13 7.41 4.20
N LEU A 42 -5.02 6.18 3.70
CA LEU A 42 -3.72 5.53 3.45
C LEU A 42 -2.87 6.31 2.44
N ILE A 43 -3.43 6.75 1.31
CA ILE A 43 -2.74 7.60 0.32
C ILE A 43 -2.26 8.91 0.94
N SER A 44 -3.06 9.48 1.85
CA SER A 44 -2.66 10.71 2.52
C SER A 44 -1.48 10.44 3.46
N ILE A 45 -1.44 9.31 4.15
CA ILE A 45 -0.36 8.96 5.07
C ILE A 45 0.90 8.55 4.31
N ASP A 46 0.80 7.55 3.43
CA ASP A 46 1.90 7.05 2.59
C ASP A 46 1.36 6.69 1.18
N PRO A 47 1.70 7.48 0.14
CA PRO A 47 1.22 7.30 -1.23
C PRO A 47 1.44 5.94 -1.91
N PRO A 48 2.56 5.23 -1.71
CA PRO A 48 2.82 3.94 -2.35
C PRO A 48 1.73 2.89 -2.05
N GLU A 49 1.03 2.44 -3.09
CA GLU A 49 -0.11 1.52 -2.95
C GLU A 49 0.27 0.16 -2.37
N GLN A 50 1.49 -0.31 -2.65
CA GLN A 50 1.96 -1.66 -2.31
C GLN A 50 2.73 -1.75 -1.00
N GLY A 51 2.85 -0.64 -0.26
CA GLY A 51 3.60 -0.58 1.01
C GLY A 51 2.79 -1.02 2.24
N TRP A 52 1.46 -1.08 2.13
CA TRP A 52 0.59 -1.33 3.29
C TRP A 52 0.29 -2.81 3.50
N ASP A 53 0.58 -3.30 4.70
CA ASP A 53 0.04 -4.56 5.21
C ASP A 53 -1.33 -4.32 5.88
N ARG A 54 -2.19 -5.33 5.87
CA ARG A 54 -3.54 -5.25 6.44
C ARG A 54 -3.88 -6.47 7.30
N TYR A 55 -4.40 -6.22 8.49
CA TYR A 55 -5.05 -7.19 9.36
C TYR A 55 -6.38 -6.65 9.90
N GLY A 56 -7.51 -7.13 9.37
CA GLY A 56 -8.82 -6.56 9.70
C GLY A 56 -8.93 -5.10 9.27
N ASP A 57 -9.14 -4.21 10.24
CA ASP A 57 -9.18 -2.75 10.05
C ASP A 57 -7.91 -2.04 10.54
N ILE A 58 -6.83 -2.81 10.73
CA ILE A 58 -5.49 -2.32 11.06
C ILE A 58 -4.62 -2.37 9.81
N TYR A 59 -3.94 -1.27 9.53
CA TYR A 59 -3.01 -1.10 8.43
C TYR A 59 -1.64 -0.72 8.96
N SER A 60 -0.60 -1.36 8.46
CA SER A 60 0.76 -1.11 8.93
C SER A 60 1.75 -0.97 7.78
N ASN A 61 2.79 -0.18 7.98
CA ASN A 61 3.93 -0.09 7.08
C ASN A 61 5.23 0.02 7.88
N ILE A 62 6.28 -0.60 7.35
CA ILE A 62 7.63 -0.53 7.89
C ILE A 62 8.48 0.26 6.90
N ALA A 63 9.11 1.32 7.38
CA ALA A 63 9.95 2.20 6.57
C ALA A 63 11.35 2.35 7.16
N ASP A 64 12.28 2.81 6.32
CA ASP A 64 13.64 3.11 6.76
C ASP A 64 13.65 4.20 7.86
N PRO A 65 14.64 4.19 8.76
CA PRO A 65 14.77 5.21 9.81
C PRO A 65 14.74 6.64 9.25
N GLY A 66 13.84 7.47 9.77
CA GLY A 66 13.64 8.85 9.37
C GLY A 66 12.70 9.05 8.17
N ALA A 67 12.17 7.98 7.56
CA ALA A 67 11.20 8.08 6.46
C ALA A 67 9.96 8.90 6.87
N TRP A 68 9.39 8.66 8.04
CA TRP A 68 8.20 9.38 8.50
C TRP A 68 8.47 10.86 8.83
N ALA A 69 9.69 11.20 9.24
CA ALA A 69 10.06 12.60 9.42
C ALA A 69 10.05 13.36 8.07
N LYS A 70 10.62 12.76 7.02
CA LYS A 70 10.56 13.30 5.65
C LYS A 70 9.12 13.35 5.13
N ARG A 71 8.34 12.30 5.38
CA ARG A 71 6.93 12.25 4.97
C ARG A 71 6.10 13.37 5.59
N ARG A 72 6.35 13.69 6.87
CA ARG A 72 5.71 14.81 7.56
C ARG A 72 6.01 16.16 6.90
N GLU A 73 7.24 16.38 6.44
CA GLU A 73 7.61 17.60 5.71
C GLU A 73 6.90 17.69 4.35
N ALA A 74 6.83 16.58 3.61
CA ALA A 74 6.08 16.50 2.36
C ALA A 74 4.57 16.76 2.60
N LEU A 75 4.01 16.21 3.68
CA LEU A 75 2.63 16.47 4.08
C LEU A 75 2.37 17.94 4.43
N ALA A 76 3.27 18.58 5.18
CA ALA A 76 3.16 20.00 5.50
C ALA A 76 3.11 20.87 4.23
N THR A 77 3.89 20.50 3.21
CA THR A 77 3.89 21.17 1.91
C THR A 77 2.54 21.04 1.20
N LEU A 78 1.98 19.82 1.15
CA LEU A 78 0.66 19.58 0.55
C LEU A 78 -0.45 20.35 1.28
N VAL A 79 -0.42 20.36 2.61
CA VAL A 79 -1.39 21.12 3.42
C VAL A 79 -1.29 22.62 3.17
N ALA A 80 -0.07 23.17 3.10
CA ALA A 80 0.14 24.58 2.80
C ALA A 80 -0.35 24.98 1.40
N ALA A 81 -0.25 24.07 0.43
CA ALA A 81 -0.75 24.25 -0.93
C ALA A 81 -2.27 24.02 -1.07
N GLY A 82 -2.90 23.35 -0.10
CA GLY A 82 -4.29 22.90 -0.23
C GLY A 82 -4.47 21.70 -1.15
N ASP A 83 -3.39 20.94 -1.39
CA ASP A 83 -3.35 19.82 -2.32
C ASP A 83 -3.57 18.47 -1.63
N LEU A 84 -4.07 17.52 -2.41
CA LEU A 84 -4.21 16.13 -2.00
C LEU A 84 -2.99 15.31 -2.46
N ALA A 85 -2.47 14.47 -1.57
CA ALA A 85 -1.54 13.41 -1.97
C ALA A 85 -2.18 12.52 -3.04
N LEU A 86 -1.42 12.15 -4.08
CA LEU A 86 -1.86 11.24 -5.13
C LEU A 86 -1.39 9.83 -4.83
N SER A 87 -2.17 8.83 -5.24
CA SER A 87 -1.78 7.43 -5.14
C SER A 87 -0.55 7.15 -6.01
N GLU A 88 0.41 6.37 -5.51
CA GLU A 88 1.59 5.94 -6.26
C GLU A 88 1.50 4.42 -6.55
N PRO A 89 1.11 4.03 -7.78
CA PRO A 89 1.09 2.63 -8.18
C PRO A 89 2.49 2.00 -8.21
N GLY A 90 2.54 0.67 -8.26
CA GLY A 90 3.82 -0.05 -8.37
C GLY A 90 4.60 0.28 -9.63
N SER A 91 5.93 0.20 -9.51
CA SER A 91 6.88 0.45 -10.61
C SER A 91 7.36 -0.82 -11.31
N MET A 92 6.89 -2.00 -10.88
CA MET A 92 7.32 -3.30 -11.40
C MET A 92 6.12 -4.12 -11.89
N SER A 93 6.30 -4.90 -12.95
CA SER A 93 5.33 -5.91 -13.34
C SER A 93 5.51 -7.18 -12.51
N HIS A 94 4.39 -7.71 -12.00
CA HIS A 94 4.37 -8.88 -11.14
C HIS A 94 3.66 -10.05 -11.82
N TYR A 95 4.17 -11.25 -11.61
CA TYR A 95 3.42 -12.47 -11.90
C TYR A 95 2.36 -12.71 -10.82
N THR A 96 1.20 -13.14 -11.25
CA THR A 96 0.06 -13.51 -10.41
C THR A 96 -0.65 -14.71 -11.03
N HIS A 97 -1.56 -15.33 -10.29
CA HIS A 97 -2.37 -16.40 -10.81
C HIS A 97 -3.28 -15.90 -11.95
N ARG A 98 -3.40 -16.68 -13.03
CA ARG A 98 -4.19 -16.27 -14.21
C ARG A 98 -5.69 -16.30 -13.96
N GLU A 99 -6.15 -17.16 -13.07
CA GLU A 99 -7.57 -17.35 -12.81
C GLU A 99 -8.20 -16.07 -12.23
N HIS A 100 -9.33 -15.66 -12.80
CA HIS A 100 -10.06 -14.44 -12.46
C HIS A 100 -9.29 -13.12 -12.64
N LEU A 101 -8.06 -13.11 -13.16
CA LEU A 101 -7.26 -11.89 -13.33
C LEU A 101 -7.99 -10.84 -14.17
N ALA A 102 -8.62 -11.25 -15.27
CA ALA A 102 -9.39 -10.33 -16.12
C ALA A 102 -10.56 -9.69 -15.38
N GLY A 103 -11.33 -10.47 -14.60
CA GLY A 103 -12.44 -9.96 -13.79
C GLY A 103 -11.97 -8.98 -12.73
N LYS A 104 -10.88 -9.33 -12.01
CA LYS A 104 -10.28 -8.45 -11.00
C LYS A 104 -9.72 -7.15 -11.58
N THR A 105 -9.17 -7.21 -12.79
CA THR A 105 -8.72 -6.03 -13.54
C THR A 105 -9.89 -5.09 -13.85
N ILE A 106 -10.99 -5.63 -14.35
CA ILE A 106 -12.19 -4.85 -14.70
C ILE A 106 -12.85 -4.26 -13.46
N ASN A 107 -12.92 -5.03 -12.37
CA ASN A 107 -13.57 -4.61 -11.12
C ASN A 107 -12.68 -3.72 -10.23
N GLY A 108 -11.40 -3.53 -10.57
CA GLY A 108 -10.45 -2.79 -9.73
C GLY A 108 -10.13 -3.52 -8.42
N GLU A 109 -10.18 -4.84 -8.41
CA GLU A 109 -9.88 -5.65 -7.23
C GLU A 109 -8.39 -5.97 -7.12
N ALA A 110 -7.87 -6.00 -5.89
CA ALA A 110 -6.51 -6.42 -5.65
C ALA A 110 -6.28 -7.91 -5.97
N VAL A 111 -5.09 -8.22 -6.50
CA VAL A 111 -4.52 -9.56 -6.68
C VAL A 111 -3.23 -9.68 -5.89
N ARG A 112 -2.87 -10.91 -5.51
CA ARG A 112 -1.61 -11.20 -4.84
C ARG A 112 -0.52 -11.56 -5.85
N ALA A 113 0.57 -10.83 -5.84
CA ALA A 113 1.76 -11.16 -6.62
C ALA A 113 2.44 -12.44 -6.10
N LEU A 114 3.09 -13.18 -7.00
CA LEU A 114 3.91 -14.35 -6.67
C LEU A 114 5.04 -14.01 -5.67
N CYS A 115 5.54 -12.78 -5.69
CA CYS A 115 6.57 -12.33 -4.75
C CYS A 115 6.02 -11.92 -3.36
N GLY A 116 4.70 -11.80 -3.19
CA GLY A 116 4.05 -11.49 -1.91
C GLY A 116 3.06 -10.32 -1.94
N PRO A 117 3.46 -9.13 -2.43
CA PRO A 117 2.65 -7.90 -2.38
C PRO A 117 1.28 -8.04 -3.06
N PHE A 118 0.30 -7.29 -2.55
CA PHE A 118 -0.98 -7.12 -3.22
C PHE A 118 -0.97 -5.87 -4.09
N PHE A 119 -1.59 -5.93 -5.26
CA PHE A 119 -1.70 -4.78 -6.17
C PHE A 119 -3.00 -4.86 -6.98
N VAL A 120 -3.51 -3.71 -7.43
CA VAL A 120 -4.63 -3.66 -8.38
C VAL A 120 -4.05 -3.65 -9.81
N PRO A 121 -4.39 -4.60 -10.68
CA PRO A 121 -3.77 -4.75 -12.00
C PRO A 121 -4.37 -3.74 -13.01
N ARG A 122 -4.08 -2.45 -12.81
CA ARG A 122 -4.63 -1.32 -13.61
C ARG A 122 -3.62 -0.62 -14.52
N GLN A 123 -2.34 -1.01 -14.44
CA GLN A 123 -1.26 -0.48 -15.27
C GLN A 123 -0.95 -1.45 -16.43
N ASP A 124 -0.44 -0.92 -17.54
CA ASP A 124 0.11 -1.77 -18.61
C ASP A 124 1.41 -2.42 -18.14
N HIS A 125 1.34 -3.71 -17.82
CA HIS A 125 2.48 -4.49 -17.36
C HIS A 125 3.63 -4.59 -18.37
N HIS A 126 3.39 -4.38 -19.67
CA HIS A 126 4.45 -4.44 -20.69
C HIS A 126 5.33 -3.19 -20.66
N SER A 127 4.81 -2.10 -20.09
CA SER A 127 5.56 -0.85 -19.89
C SER A 127 6.45 -0.85 -18.65
N LEU A 128 6.32 -1.85 -17.77
CA LEU A 128 7.03 -1.93 -16.50
C LEU A 128 8.11 -3.02 -16.51
N PRO A 129 9.28 -2.79 -15.89
CA PRO A 129 10.29 -3.82 -15.69
C PRO A 129 9.74 -4.99 -14.87
N LEU A 130 10.12 -6.22 -15.23
CA LEU A 130 9.71 -7.43 -14.53
C LEU A 130 10.28 -7.48 -13.12
N CYS A 131 9.43 -7.78 -12.12
CA CYS A 131 9.87 -7.98 -10.74
C CYS A 131 10.85 -9.18 -10.67
N PRO A 132 12.11 -8.97 -10.24
CA PRO A 132 13.14 -10.01 -10.26
C PRO A 132 12.76 -11.20 -9.37
N LYS A 133 12.14 -10.93 -8.22
CA LYS A 133 11.66 -11.97 -7.28
C LYS A 133 10.51 -12.80 -7.86
N CYS A 134 9.66 -12.21 -8.70
CA CYS A 134 8.65 -12.96 -9.44
C CYS A 134 9.31 -13.86 -10.50
N ALA A 135 10.29 -13.32 -11.24
CA ALA A 135 11.01 -14.08 -12.26
C ALA A 135 11.75 -15.29 -11.66
N GLU A 136 12.49 -15.08 -10.57
CA GLU A 136 13.22 -16.13 -9.84
C GLU A 136 12.27 -17.22 -9.34
N ARG A 137 11.19 -16.83 -8.63
CA ARG A 137 10.22 -17.79 -8.09
C ARG A 137 9.50 -18.57 -9.17
N TYR A 138 9.16 -17.93 -10.29
CA TYR A 138 8.50 -18.60 -11.41
C TYR A 138 9.43 -19.59 -12.11
N ALA A 139 10.72 -19.26 -12.25
CA ALA A 139 11.71 -20.18 -12.81
C ALA A 139 11.99 -21.41 -11.92
N ALA A 140 11.64 -21.34 -10.64
CA ALA A 140 11.79 -22.42 -9.67
C ALA A 140 10.52 -23.30 -9.52
N LEU A 141 9.44 -23.02 -10.26
CA LEU A 141 8.23 -23.85 -10.33
C LEU A 141 8.41 -24.99 -11.33
#